data_AF-A0A814K8Z5-F1
#
_entry.id   AF-A0A814K8Z5-F1
#
_cell.length_a   1.000
_cell.length_b   1.000
_cell.length_c   1.000
_cell.angle_alpha   90.00
_cell.angle_beta   90.00
_cell.angle_gamma   90.00
#
_symmetry.space_group_name_H-M   'P 1'
#
loop_
_entity.id
_entity.type
_entity.pdbx_description
1 polymer ?
#
loop_
_entity_poly.entity_id
_entity_poly.type
_entity_poly.pdbx_seq_one_letter_code
_entity_poly.pdbx_strand_id
1 'polypeptide(L)'
;MLLQNLNTGAYFYADKLSIEYTSVRPNNGGTVLVFQFESNMTEYNGTLSYLMKGITWKPNYDLFLTDNNETKLRAYANIKNGQQQEYNVENTHLLGGDIQLATSNPNFNDMSLLRQASADLQKIQSDGEQKGLYSYSLNDQYTLRSLSSIRLPFIDIVAKYQFYYKALTTMNRGQYQGVFERNYDLTPDHFMPAGIISINDNRILVGQSNLPDVPENYTQSISVGYDND
;
A
#
# COMPACT_ATOMS: atom_id res chain seq x y z
N MET A 1 8.69 -22.76 18.48
CA MET A 1 7.75 -21.96 17.66
C MET A 1 6.33 -22.26 18.09
N LEU A 2 5.42 -21.30 18.00
CA LEU A 2 4.03 -21.46 18.41
C LEU A 2 3.21 -21.89 17.19
N LEU A 3 2.50 -23.01 17.29
CA LEU A 3 1.65 -23.57 16.24
C LEU A 3 0.20 -23.63 16.73
N GLN A 4 -0.76 -23.48 15.82
CA GLN A 4 -2.19 -23.58 16.13
C GLN A 4 -2.79 -24.83 15.48
N ASN A 5 -3.49 -25.62 16.28
CA ASN A 5 -4.31 -26.71 15.77
C ASN A 5 -5.62 -26.14 15.21
N LEU A 6 -5.86 -26.32 13.91
CA LEU A 6 -7.01 -25.72 13.22
C LEU A 6 -8.36 -26.35 13.59
N ASN A 7 -8.37 -27.59 14.07
CA ASN A 7 -9.60 -28.28 14.46
C ASN A 7 -10.05 -27.90 15.87
N THR A 8 -9.10 -27.61 16.76
CA THR A 8 -9.39 -27.33 18.17
C THR A 8 -9.16 -25.87 18.56
N GLY A 9 -8.53 -25.08 17.69
CA GLY A 9 -8.11 -23.70 17.96
C GLY A 9 -6.97 -23.59 18.97
N ALA A 10 -6.49 -24.70 19.53
CA ALA A 10 -5.50 -24.72 20.60
C ALA A 10 -4.10 -24.37 20.09
N TYR A 11 -3.35 -23.61 20.89
CA TYR A 11 -1.96 -23.27 20.63
C TYR A 11 -1.03 -24.22 21.37
N PHE A 12 0.04 -24.66 20.71
CA PHE A 12 1.08 -25.47 21.33
C PHE A 12 2.46 -25.01 20.88
N TYR A 13 3.45 -25.22 21.77
CA TYR A 13 4.85 -24.93 21.47
C TYR A 13 5.50 -26.17 20.87
N ALA A 14 6.00 -26.05 19.64
CA ALA A 14 6.86 -27.04 19.02
C ALA A 14 8.32 -26.57 19.08
N ASP A 15 9.23 -27.41 19.54
CA ASP A 15 10.66 -27.12 19.43
C ASP A 15 11.05 -27.13 17.94
N LYS A 16 11.97 -26.25 17.53
CA LYS A 16 12.54 -26.27 16.17
C LYS A 16 13.21 -27.60 15.86
N LEU A 17 13.71 -28.29 16.88
CA LEU A 17 14.34 -29.60 16.76
C LEU A 17 13.32 -30.75 16.65
N SER A 18 12.05 -30.51 16.98
CA SER A 18 10.96 -31.50 16.86
C SER A 18 10.32 -31.54 15.47
N ILE A 19 10.86 -30.77 14.53
CA ILE A 19 10.34 -30.64 13.17
C ILE A 19 11.28 -31.41 12.26
N GLU A 20 10.79 -32.52 11.73
CA GLU A 20 11.54 -33.35 10.78
C GLU A 20 11.39 -32.78 9.37
N TYR A 21 12.52 -32.61 8.68
CA TYR A 21 12.57 -32.19 7.29
C TYR A 21 12.77 -33.44 6.42
N THR A 22 11.70 -33.92 5.80
CA THR A 22 11.73 -35.15 4.98
C THR A 22 12.27 -34.91 3.56
N SER A 23 12.53 -33.65 3.18
CA SER A 23 13.09 -33.28 1.87
C SER A 23 14.52 -32.77 1.99
N VAL A 24 15.35 -33.06 0.98
CA VAL A 24 16.67 -32.44 0.81
C VAL A 24 16.50 -30.91 0.82
N ARG A 25 17.29 -30.22 1.66
CA ARG A 25 17.26 -28.76 1.78
C ARG A 25 17.36 -28.11 0.40
N PRO A 26 16.42 -27.24 -0.02
CA PRO A 26 16.54 -26.55 -1.30
C PRO A 26 17.83 -25.74 -1.34
N ASN A 27 18.57 -25.85 -2.43
CA ASN A 27 19.84 -25.12 -2.63
C ASN A 27 19.71 -23.59 -2.55
N ASN A 28 18.47 -23.06 -2.58
CA ASN A 28 18.16 -21.63 -2.56
C ASN A 28 17.79 -21.09 -1.17
N GLY A 29 18.12 -21.79 -0.08
CA GLY A 29 17.93 -21.26 1.28
C GLY A 29 16.47 -21.07 1.72
N GLY A 30 15.51 -21.59 0.95
CA GLY A 30 14.09 -21.58 1.29
C GLY A 30 13.77 -22.55 2.43
N THR A 31 12.82 -22.17 3.28
CA THR A 31 12.19 -23.09 4.24
C THR A 31 11.04 -23.80 3.52
N VAL A 32 11.09 -25.12 3.41
CA VAL A 32 9.96 -25.92 2.91
C VAL A 32 9.08 -26.24 4.10
N LEU A 33 7.82 -25.82 4.04
CA LEU A 33 6.79 -26.24 4.98
C LEU A 33 6.02 -27.40 4.34
N VAL A 34 6.14 -28.60 4.90
CA VAL A 34 5.36 -29.77 4.48
C VAL A 34 4.27 -29.99 5.50
N PHE A 35 3.01 -29.97 5.05
CA PHE A 35 1.85 -30.31 5.87
C PHE A 35 1.44 -31.75 5.54
N GLN A 36 1.55 -32.65 6.52
CA GLN A 36 1.04 -34.00 6.40
C GLN A 36 -0.30 -34.08 7.13
N PHE A 37 -1.36 -34.37 6.39
CA PHE A 37 -2.70 -34.58 6.95
C PHE A 37 -2.94 -36.08 7.10
N GLU A 38 -3.15 -36.57 8.32
CA GLU A 38 -3.66 -37.92 8.55
C GLU A 38 -5.18 -37.91 8.36
N SER A 39 -5.65 -38.27 7.18
CA SER A 39 -7.09 -38.47 6.95
C SER A 39 -7.34 -39.43 5.77
N ASN A 40 -8.49 -40.10 5.81
CA ASN A 40 -8.94 -41.03 4.77
C ASN A 40 -9.66 -40.31 3.61
N MET A 41 -9.65 -38.98 3.58
CA MET A 41 -10.25 -38.18 2.51
C MET A 41 -9.32 -38.08 1.30
N THR A 42 -9.89 -38.03 0.11
CA THR A 42 -9.16 -37.96 -1.18
C THR A 42 -8.87 -36.55 -1.65
N GLU A 43 -9.55 -35.53 -1.11
CA GLU A 43 -9.35 -34.12 -1.44
C GLU A 43 -9.26 -33.27 -0.17
N TYR A 44 -8.29 -32.35 -0.15
CA TYR A 44 -8.06 -31.40 0.94
C TYR A 44 -7.93 -29.99 0.36
N ASN A 45 -8.72 -29.06 0.90
CA ASN A 45 -8.54 -27.63 0.67
C ASN A 45 -8.01 -27.00 1.97
N GLY A 46 -6.82 -26.40 1.92
CA GLY A 46 -6.20 -25.73 3.06
C GLY A 46 -5.63 -24.38 2.65
N THR A 47 -5.81 -23.38 3.49
CA THR A 47 -5.25 -22.03 3.29
C THR A 47 -4.11 -21.79 4.27
N LEU A 48 -2.92 -21.51 3.75
CA LEU A 48 -1.77 -21.08 4.56
C LEU A 48 -1.65 -19.55 4.49
N SER A 49 -1.78 -18.88 5.63
CA SER A 49 -1.57 -17.44 5.75
C SER A 49 -0.32 -17.17 6.58
N TYR A 50 0.59 -16.34 6.07
CA TYR A 50 1.83 -15.98 6.75
C TYR A 50 2.25 -14.54 6.42
N LEU A 51 2.97 -13.90 7.35
CA LEU A 51 3.57 -12.60 7.11
C LEU A 51 4.95 -12.81 6.46
N MET A 52 5.16 -12.20 5.30
CA MET A 52 6.45 -12.21 4.63
C MET A 52 7.09 -10.83 4.66
N LYS A 53 8.41 -10.80 4.87
CA LYS A 53 9.21 -9.59 4.68
C LYS A 53 9.62 -9.48 3.21
N GLY A 54 9.71 -8.25 2.73
CA GLY A 54 10.31 -7.95 1.42
C GLY A 54 9.33 -7.86 0.24
N ILE A 55 8.03 -8.02 0.46
CA ILE A 55 7.02 -7.41 -0.41
C ILE A 55 6.51 -6.15 0.27
N THR A 56 6.52 -5.03 -0.44
CA THR A 56 6.07 -3.73 0.07
C THR A 56 5.29 -3.02 -1.01
N TRP A 57 4.34 -2.16 -0.63
CA TRP A 57 3.65 -1.30 -1.59
C TRP A 57 3.67 0.14 -1.11
N LYS A 58 3.56 1.09 -2.03
CA LYS A 58 3.39 2.53 -1.75
C LYS A 58 2.40 3.17 -2.72
N PRO A 59 1.50 4.05 -2.25
CA PRO A 59 0.69 4.87 -3.12
C PRO A 59 1.54 5.87 -3.92
N ASN A 60 1.16 6.09 -5.17
CA ASN A 60 1.72 7.10 -6.03
C ASN A 60 0.62 7.71 -6.90
N TYR A 61 0.55 9.03 -6.91
CA TYR A 61 -0.53 9.78 -7.53
C TYR A 61 -0.01 10.62 -8.68
N ASP A 62 -0.70 10.61 -9.81
CA ASP A 62 -0.45 11.52 -10.92
C ASP A 62 -1.64 12.47 -11.04
N LEU A 63 -1.44 13.75 -10.75
CA LEU A 63 -2.42 14.82 -10.97
C LEU A 63 -2.13 15.47 -12.32
N PHE A 64 -3.07 15.36 -13.26
CA PHE A 64 -3.01 16.02 -14.56
C PHE A 64 -3.95 17.22 -14.57
N LEU A 65 -3.38 18.38 -14.86
CA LEU A 65 -4.07 19.65 -15.03
C LEU A 65 -4.06 20.03 -16.51
N THR A 66 -5.19 20.53 -16.99
CA THR A 66 -5.35 20.97 -18.38
C THR A 66 -5.92 22.38 -18.44
N ASP A 67 -5.63 23.10 -19.53
CA ASP A 67 -6.12 24.46 -19.79
C ASP A 67 -7.65 24.64 -19.69
N ASN A 68 -8.42 23.55 -19.82
CA ASN A 68 -9.88 23.58 -19.74
C ASN A 68 -10.40 23.47 -18.29
N ASN A 69 -9.55 23.60 -17.28
CA ASN A 69 -9.83 23.29 -15.87
C ASN A 69 -10.29 21.83 -15.62
N GLU A 70 -10.05 20.92 -16.58
CA GLU A 70 -10.28 19.50 -16.33
C GLU A 70 -9.12 18.93 -15.53
N THR A 71 -9.44 18.27 -14.42
CA THR A 71 -8.49 17.48 -13.64
C THR A 71 -8.65 16.01 -13.89
N LYS A 72 -7.52 15.32 -13.93
CA LYS A 72 -7.50 13.87 -13.81
C LYS A 72 -6.49 13.47 -12.77
N LEU A 73 -6.97 12.91 -11.66
CA LEU A 73 -6.13 12.26 -10.66
C LEU A 73 -6.10 10.76 -10.96
N ARG A 74 -4.89 10.19 -11.01
CA ARG A 74 -4.71 8.73 -11.12
C ARG A 74 -3.95 8.23 -9.91
N ALA A 75 -4.52 7.25 -9.23
CA ALA A 75 -3.92 6.64 -8.05
C ALA A 75 -3.36 5.25 -8.40
N TYR A 76 -2.06 5.06 -8.16
CA TYR A 76 -1.36 3.83 -8.45
C TYR A 76 -0.72 3.23 -7.19
N ALA A 77 -0.78 1.92 -7.06
CA ALA A 77 -0.02 1.15 -6.10
C ALA A 77 1.29 0.68 -6.75
N ASN A 78 2.41 1.18 -6.22
CA ASN A 78 3.74 0.70 -6.59
C ASN A 78 4.09 -0.47 -5.66
N ILE A 79 3.94 -1.70 -6.16
CA ILE A 79 4.22 -2.93 -5.41
C ILE A 79 5.63 -3.41 -5.78
N LYS A 80 6.49 -3.56 -4.78
CA LYS A 80 7.88 -3.99 -4.91
C LYS A 80 8.06 -5.37 -4.33
N ASN A 81 8.68 -6.26 -5.10
CA ASN A 81 9.17 -7.55 -4.66
C ASN A 81 10.69 -7.50 -4.49
N GLY A 82 11.15 -7.47 -3.25
CA GLY A 82 12.55 -7.59 -2.88
C GLY A 82 13.02 -9.03 -2.70
N GLN A 83 12.19 -10.04 -3.01
CA GLN A 83 12.56 -11.44 -2.94
C GLN A 83 13.10 -11.94 -4.29
N GLN A 84 13.92 -13.00 -4.22
CA GLN A 84 14.41 -13.71 -5.41
C GLN A 84 13.35 -14.61 -6.06
N GLN A 85 12.24 -14.86 -5.34
CA GLN A 85 11.12 -15.66 -5.81
C GLN A 85 10.09 -14.80 -6.54
N GLU A 86 9.51 -15.35 -7.61
CA GLU A 86 8.37 -14.81 -8.32
C GLU A 86 7.05 -15.30 -7.71
N TYR A 87 6.02 -14.45 -7.75
CA TYR A 87 4.67 -14.77 -7.25
C TYR A 87 3.63 -14.53 -8.34
N ASN A 88 2.78 -15.52 -8.59
CA ASN A 88 1.57 -15.34 -9.38
C ASN A 88 0.45 -14.98 -8.41
N VAL A 89 -0.05 -13.76 -8.51
CA VAL A 89 -1.02 -13.19 -7.58
C VAL A 89 -2.38 -13.18 -8.26
N GLU A 90 -3.33 -13.90 -7.66
CA GLU A 90 -4.70 -13.98 -8.16
C GLU A 90 -5.59 -12.88 -7.57
N ASN A 91 -5.42 -12.59 -6.28
CA ASN A 91 -6.18 -11.59 -5.54
C ASN A 91 -5.23 -10.77 -4.67
N THR A 92 -5.48 -9.46 -4.59
CA THR A 92 -4.67 -8.56 -3.76
C THR A 92 -5.56 -7.63 -2.97
N HIS A 93 -5.33 -7.58 -1.66
CA HIS A 93 -5.87 -6.54 -0.79
C HIS A 93 -4.71 -5.70 -0.27
N LEU A 94 -4.74 -4.41 -0.59
CA LEU A 94 -3.81 -3.42 -0.07
C LEU A 94 -4.43 -2.78 1.16
N LEU A 95 -3.61 -2.58 2.19
CA LEU A 95 -4.02 -1.98 3.44
C LEU A 95 -3.20 -0.70 3.67
N GLY A 96 -3.88 0.43 3.90
CA GLY A 96 -3.28 1.74 4.16
C GLY A 96 -3.97 2.50 5.30
N GLY A 97 -3.34 3.56 5.81
CA GLY A 97 -3.77 4.30 6.99
C GLY A 97 -2.79 4.14 8.17
N ASP A 98 -3.12 4.76 9.30
CA ASP A 98 -2.26 4.81 10.48
C ASP A 98 -2.50 3.58 11.38
N ILE A 99 -1.70 2.54 11.19
CA ILE A 99 -1.65 1.40 12.12
C ILE A 99 -0.50 1.62 13.11
N GLN A 100 -0.83 2.11 14.30
CA GLN A 100 0.07 1.95 15.45
C GLN A 100 0.06 0.49 15.89
N LEU A 101 0.85 -0.34 15.23
CA LEU A 101 1.16 -1.68 15.72
C LEU A 101 1.84 -1.51 17.08
N ALA A 102 1.16 -1.91 18.16
CA ALA A 102 1.72 -1.84 19.51
C ALA A 102 3.09 -2.51 19.51
N THR A 103 4.13 -1.70 19.67
CA THR A 103 5.52 -2.11 19.54
C THR A 103 5.89 -3.11 20.64
N SER A 104 6.18 -4.36 20.27
CA SER A 104 7.27 -5.21 20.80
C SER A 104 7.13 -6.69 20.43
N ASN A 105 5.97 -7.15 19.97
CA ASN A 105 5.78 -8.45 19.34
C ASN A 105 4.46 -8.38 18.56
N PRO A 106 4.41 -8.71 17.25
CA PRO A 106 3.13 -8.80 16.56
C PRO A 106 2.28 -9.86 17.27
N ASN A 107 1.25 -9.42 17.98
CA ASN A 107 0.28 -10.32 18.58
C ASN A 107 -0.53 -10.94 17.43
N PHE A 108 -0.55 -12.27 17.35
CA PHE A 108 -1.24 -13.04 16.31
C PHE A 108 -2.76 -12.78 16.22
N ASN A 109 -3.34 -12.01 17.14
CA ASN A 109 -4.72 -11.52 17.04
C ASN A 109 -4.93 -10.53 15.88
N ASP A 110 -3.87 -9.86 15.39
CA ASP A 110 -3.94 -8.98 14.21
C ASP A 110 -4.17 -9.76 12.89
N MET A 111 -3.95 -11.08 12.89
CA MET A 111 -4.28 -11.94 11.73
C MET A 111 -5.79 -12.13 11.54
N SER A 112 -6.63 -11.78 12.52
CA SER A 112 -8.09 -11.84 12.38
C SER A 112 -8.62 -10.84 11.34
N LEU A 113 -7.96 -9.69 11.19
CA LEU A 113 -8.25 -8.69 10.15
C LEU A 113 -7.93 -9.21 8.74
N LEU A 114 -6.84 -9.97 8.59
CA LEU A 114 -6.46 -10.61 7.32
C LEU A 114 -7.44 -11.72 6.88
N ARG A 115 -8.19 -12.29 7.83
CA ARG A 115 -9.18 -13.35 7.59
C ARG A 115 -10.52 -12.81 7.06
N GLN A 116 -10.88 -11.56 7.36
CA GLN A 116 -12.14 -10.96 6.92
C GLN A 116 -12.08 -10.43 5.49
N ALA A 117 -10.91 -9.96 5.04
CA ALA A 117 -10.71 -9.48 3.67
C ALA A 117 -10.86 -10.58 2.61
N SER A 118 -10.83 -11.86 2.99
CA SER A 118 -10.93 -12.99 2.03
C SER A 118 -12.36 -13.37 1.65
N ALA A 119 -13.38 -12.77 2.28
CA ALA A 119 -14.76 -13.26 2.20
C ALA A 119 -15.66 -12.49 1.22
N ASP A 120 -15.36 -11.24 0.90
CA ASP A 120 -16.16 -10.42 -0.03
C ASP A 120 -15.31 -10.02 -1.24
N LEU A 121 -15.53 -10.74 -2.34
CA LEU A 121 -14.85 -10.57 -3.62
C LEU A 121 -15.83 -9.94 -4.61
N GLN A 122 -15.95 -8.61 -4.72
CA GLN A 122 -16.31 -7.92 -5.98
C GLN A 122 -15.92 -6.42 -6.00
N LYS A 123 -15.21 -6.03 -7.07
CA LYS A 123 -14.94 -4.67 -7.60
C LYS A 123 -13.87 -3.84 -6.88
N ILE A 124 -13.19 -3.00 -7.66
CA ILE A 124 -12.23 -2.00 -7.17
C ILE A 124 -13.04 -1.00 -6.37
N GLN A 125 -13.05 -1.16 -5.05
CA GLN A 125 -13.76 -0.31 -4.10
C GLN A 125 -12.90 -0.16 -2.85
N SER A 126 -13.07 0.95 -2.14
CA SER A 126 -12.63 1.04 -0.75
C SER A 126 -13.50 0.04 0.03
N ASP A 127 -12.93 -1.05 0.52
CA ASP A 127 -13.65 -2.15 1.19
C ASP A 127 -14.08 -1.78 2.64
N GLY A 128 -14.09 -0.48 2.95
CA GLY A 128 -14.50 0.09 4.24
C GLY A 128 -13.34 0.57 5.11
N GLU A 129 -13.69 1.44 6.06
CA GLU A 129 -12.80 1.91 7.13
C GLU A 129 -13.01 1.03 8.37
N GLN A 130 -11.93 0.45 8.91
CA GLN A 130 -11.96 -0.22 10.20
C GLN A 130 -10.90 0.38 11.11
N LYS A 131 -11.32 1.25 12.05
CA LYS A 131 -10.44 1.90 13.04
C LYS A 131 -9.26 2.67 12.41
N GLY A 132 -9.50 3.43 11.32
CA GLY A 132 -8.45 4.17 10.60
C GLY A 132 -7.63 3.34 9.61
N LEU A 133 -7.98 2.06 9.41
CA LEU A 133 -7.43 1.20 8.35
C LEU A 133 -8.37 1.22 7.14
N TYR A 134 -7.78 1.44 5.96
CA TYR A 134 -8.46 1.43 4.68
C TYR A 134 -7.95 0.27 3.84
N SER A 135 -8.87 -0.43 3.17
CA SER A 135 -8.56 -1.57 2.32
C SER A 135 -8.93 -1.32 0.86
N TYR A 136 -8.10 -1.83 -0.06
CA TYR A 136 -8.26 -1.67 -1.51
C TYR A 136 -8.01 -2.99 -2.23
N SER A 137 -8.97 -3.41 -3.02
CA SER A 137 -8.94 -4.70 -3.72
C SER A 137 -8.49 -4.53 -5.17
N LEU A 138 -7.37 -5.16 -5.55
CA LEU A 138 -6.95 -5.27 -6.96
C LEU A 138 -7.49 -6.58 -7.54
N ASN A 139 -8.36 -6.47 -8.54
CA ASN A 139 -9.05 -7.63 -9.13
C ASN A 139 -8.30 -8.24 -10.32
N ASP A 140 -7.27 -7.55 -10.83
CA ASP A 140 -6.48 -8.04 -11.94
C ASP A 140 -5.41 -9.00 -11.45
N GLN A 141 -5.32 -10.15 -12.10
CA GLN A 141 -4.23 -11.10 -11.86
C GLN A 141 -2.93 -10.54 -12.41
N TYR A 142 -1.83 -10.71 -11.67
CA TYR A 142 -0.52 -10.27 -12.12
C TYR A 142 0.61 -11.15 -11.60
N THR A 143 1.71 -11.15 -12.35
CA THR A 143 2.96 -11.80 -11.93
C THR A 143 3.90 -10.78 -11.33
N LEU A 144 4.20 -10.96 -10.05
CA LEU A 144 5.17 -10.16 -9.32
C LEU A 144 6.55 -10.80 -9.44
N ARG A 145 7.29 -10.41 -10.48
CA ARG A 145 8.62 -10.97 -10.80
C ARG A 145 9.62 -10.77 -9.66
N SER A 146 10.61 -11.66 -9.61
CA SER A 146 11.77 -11.56 -8.72
C SER A 146 12.45 -10.20 -8.81
N LEU A 147 12.81 -9.61 -7.66
CA LEU A 147 13.57 -8.36 -7.55
C LEU A 147 13.02 -7.19 -8.40
N SER A 148 11.70 -7.12 -8.54
CA SER A 148 11.02 -6.19 -9.46
C SER A 148 10.04 -5.26 -8.76
N SER A 149 9.47 -4.34 -9.53
CA SER A 149 8.33 -3.53 -9.07
C SER A 149 7.30 -3.43 -10.18
N ILE A 150 6.03 -3.41 -9.80
CA ILE A 150 4.87 -3.23 -10.68
C ILE A 150 4.04 -2.04 -10.20
N ARG A 151 3.44 -1.32 -11.15
CA ARG A 151 2.56 -0.18 -10.90
C ARG A 151 1.17 -0.53 -11.40
N LEU A 152 0.20 -0.59 -10.50
CA LEU A 152 -1.19 -0.96 -10.79
C LEU A 152 -2.15 0.13 -10.31
N PRO A 153 -3.21 0.49 -11.04
CA PRO A 153 -4.26 1.35 -10.51
C PRO A 153 -4.94 0.66 -9.32
N PHE A 154 -5.25 1.39 -8.25
CA PHE A 154 -5.85 0.79 -7.04
C PHE A 154 -7.15 1.44 -6.57
N ILE A 155 -7.43 2.66 -7.01
CA ILE A 155 -8.67 3.38 -6.71
C ILE A 155 -8.88 4.48 -7.75
N ASP A 156 -10.15 4.71 -8.10
CA ASP A 156 -10.55 5.88 -8.89
C ASP A 156 -10.93 7.01 -7.93
N ILE A 157 -10.19 8.12 -7.96
CA ILE A 157 -10.39 9.27 -7.08
C ILE A 157 -10.73 10.48 -7.92
N VAL A 158 -11.81 11.16 -7.59
CA VAL A 158 -12.14 12.48 -8.13
C VAL A 158 -11.70 13.52 -7.11
N ALA A 159 -10.86 14.47 -7.54
CA ALA A 159 -10.38 15.52 -6.65
C ALA A 159 -10.65 16.90 -7.24
N LYS A 160 -11.14 17.80 -6.38
CA LYS A 160 -11.14 19.24 -6.64
C LYS A 160 -9.74 19.78 -6.41
N TYR A 161 -9.36 20.79 -7.17
CA TYR A 161 -8.07 21.45 -6.99
C TYR A 161 -8.19 22.97 -7.08
N GLN A 162 -7.25 23.66 -6.46
CA GLN A 162 -7.04 25.09 -6.61
C GLN A 162 -5.53 25.36 -6.68
N PHE A 163 -5.10 26.00 -7.77
CA PHE A 163 -3.74 26.47 -7.94
C PHE A 163 -3.56 27.87 -7.33
N TYR A 164 -2.42 28.10 -6.67
CA TYR A 164 -2.02 29.44 -6.22
C TYR A 164 -0.51 29.58 -6.04
N TYR A 165 -0.02 30.81 -6.18
CA TYR A 165 1.34 31.19 -5.79
C TYR A 165 1.35 31.63 -4.32
N LYS A 166 2.32 31.12 -3.56
CA LYS A 166 2.58 31.55 -2.20
C LYS A 166 3.85 32.40 -2.17
N ALA A 167 3.72 33.67 -1.80
CA ALA A 167 4.88 34.54 -1.64
C ALA A 167 5.60 34.21 -0.32
N LEU A 168 6.88 33.87 -0.41
CA LEU A 168 7.77 33.81 0.75
C LEU A 168 8.66 35.06 0.76
N THR A 169 8.36 35.96 1.68
CA THR A 169 9.10 37.21 1.84
C THR A 169 9.95 37.19 3.10
N THR A 170 11.26 37.40 2.96
CA THR A 170 12.14 37.65 4.10
C THR A 170 12.28 39.16 4.27
N MET A 171 11.77 39.70 5.38
CA MET A 171 11.93 41.13 5.66
C MET A 171 13.21 41.36 6.46
N ASN A 172 14.27 41.80 5.78
CA ASN A 172 15.47 42.35 6.41
C ASN A 172 15.61 43.83 6.05
N ARG A 173 16.08 44.66 7.00
CA ARG A 173 16.19 46.12 6.84
C ARG A 173 17.02 46.46 5.60
N GLY A 174 16.34 46.86 4.51
CA GLY A 174 16.95 47.43 3.30
C GLY A 174 16.99 46.54 2.05
N GLN A 175 16.59 45.26 2.13
CA GLN A 175 16.51 44.39 0.96
C GLN A 175 15.20 43.58 0.99
N TYR A 176 14.38 43.74 -0.04
CA TYR A 176 13.20 42.91 -0.28
C TYR A 176 13.61 41.81 -1.25
N GLN A 177 13.73 40.59 -0.77
CA GLN A 177 13.84 39.41 -1.62
C GLN A 177 12.65 38.52 -1.32
N GLY A 178 11.84 38.29 -2.34
CA GLY A 178 10.70 37.39 -2.31
C GLY A 178 10.94 36.26 -3.30
N VAL A 179 10.57 35.04 -2.91
CA VAL A 179 10.50 33.90 -3.83
C VAL A 179 9.05 33.42 -3.82
N PHE A 180 8.52 33.07 -5.00
CA PHE A 180 7.21 32.45 -5.08
C PHE A 180 7.35 30.93 -5.00
N GLU A 181 6.47 30.31 -4.23
CA GLU A 181 6.30 28.86 -4.24
C GLU A 181 5.03 28.50 -4.98
N ARG A 182 5.12 27.43 -5.75
CA ARG A 182 4.01 26.86 -6.48
C ARG A 182 3.23 25.91 -5.58
N ASN A 183 1.96 26.21 -5.33
CA ASN A 183 1.12 25.45 -4.41
C ASN A 183 -0.20 25.02 -5.06
N TYR A 184 -0.70 23.88 -4.60
CA TYR A 184 -1.95 23.28 -5.04
C TYR A 184 -2.74 22.82 -3.81
N ASP A 185 -3.95 23.32 -3.64
CA ASP A 185 -4.89 22.74 -2.71
C ASP A 185 -5.62 21.60 -3.41
N LEU A 186 -5.66 20.42 -2.80
CA LEU A 186 -6.31 19.22 -3.32
C LEU A 186 -7.37 18.75 -2.32
N THR A 187 -8.59 18.50 -2.79
CA THR A 187 -9.68 17.93 -1.98
C THR A 187 -10.22 16.69 -2.67
N PRO A 188 -9.85 15.48 -2.21
CA PRO A 188 -10.32 14.24 -2.79
C PRO A 188 -11.72 13.86 -2.29
N ASP A 189 -12.44 13.07 -3.08
CA ASP A 189 -13.74 12.48 -2.74
C ASP A 189 -13.63 11.15 -1.97
N HIS A 190 -12.41 10.64 -1.80
CA HIS A 190 -12.10 9.44 -1.04
C HIS A 190 -10.83 9.66 -0.22
N PHE A 191 -10.62 8.83 0.81
CA PHE A 191 -9.37 8.83 1.55
C PHE A 191 -8.18 8.50 0.62
N MET A 192 -7.13 9.31 0.70
CA MET A 192 -5.87 9.08 -0.01
C MET A 192 -4.78 8.67 0.97
N PRO A 193 -4.29 7.43 0.93
CA PRO A 193 -3.18 7.01 1.77
C PRO A 193 -1.88 7.76 1.40
N ALA A 194 -1.04 7.99 2.41
CA ALA A 194 0.21 8.71 2.29
C ALA A 194 1.11 8.12 1.20
N GLY A 195 1.67 8.99 0.36
CA GLY A 195 2.42 8.57 -0.81
C GLY A 195 3.16 9.71 -1.46
N ILE A 196 3.42 9.57 -2.76
CA ILE A 196 4.06 10.61 -3.55
C ILE A 196 3.11 11.08 -4.63
N ILE A 197 2.91 12.39 -4.75
CA ILE A 197 2.12 13.00 -5.82
C ILE A 197 3.02 13.71 -6.82
N SER A 198 2.80 13.44 -8.10
CA SER A 198 3.41 14.11 -9.24
C SER A 198 2.38 14.99 -9.92
N ILE A 199 2.69 16.28 -10.07
CA ILE A 199 1.78 17.26 -10.67
C ILE A 199 2.25 17.57 -12.08
N ASN A 200 1.37 17.32 -13.05
CA ASN A 200 1.60 17.55 -14.46
C ASN A 200 0.64 18.64 -14.94
N ASP A 201 1.18 19.72 -15.46
CA ASP A 201 0.42 20.86 -16.00
C ASP A 201 0.67 20.94 -17.50
N ASN A 202 -0.41 20.84 -18.29
CA ASN A 202 -0.33 20.79 -19.75
C ASN A 202 0.69 19.77 -20.30
N ARG A 203 0.72 18.58 -19.69
CA ARG A 203 1.63 17.45 -20.00
C ARG A 203 3.10 17.67 -19.63
N ILE A 204 3.42 18.72 -18.89
CA ILE A 204 4.75 18.97 -18.35
C ILE A 204 4.75 18.63 -16.87
N LEU A 205 5.72 17.82 -16.43
CA LEU A 205 5.92 17.58 -15.01
C LEU A 205 6.41 18.88 -14.35
N VAL A 206 5.59 19.42 -13.47
CA VAL A 206 5.86 20.68 -12.78
C VAL A 206 6.60 20.44 -11.47
N GLY A 207 6.30 19.32 -10.82
CA GLY A 207 6.99 18.93 -9.61
C GLY A 207 6.36 17.71 -8.96
N GLN A 208 6.97 17.35 -7.84
CA GLN A 208 6.64 16.17 -7.08
C GLN A 208 6.75 16.49 -5.60
N SER A 209 5.84 15.95 -4.79
CA SER A 209 5.81 16.19 -3.36
C SER A 209 5.38 14.94 -2.60
N ASN A 210 5.75 14.88 -1.32
CA ASN A 210 5.21 13.87 -0.42
C ASN A 210 3.79 14.28 -0.02
N LEU A 211 2.85 13.37 -0.18
CA LEU A 211 1.47 13.54 0.24
C LEU A 211 1.28 12.80 1.58
N PRO A 212 0.84 13.45 2.65
CA PRO A 212 0.43 12.75 3.86
C PRO A 212 -0.87 11.97 3.61
N ASP A 213 -1.37 11.25 4.60
CA ASP A 213 -2.73 10.73 4.55
C ASP A 213 -3.72 11.90 4.42
N VAL A 214 -4.59 11.86 3.41
CA VAL A 214 -5.59 12.91 3.16
C VAL A 214 -6.99 12.30 3.36
N PRO A 215 -7.73 12.74 4.39
CA PRO A 215 -9.11 12.34 4.57
C PRO A 215 -10.00 12.71 3.39
N GLU A 216 -11.07 11.94 3.19
CA GLU A 216 -12.13 12.31 2.27
C GLU A 216 -12.65 13.73 2.58
N ASN A 217 -12.89 14.53 1.54
CA ASN A 217 -13.40 15.90 1.61
C ASN A 217 -12.52 16.87 2.43
N TYR A 218 -11.28 16.51 2.76
CA TYR A 218 -10.32 17.39 3.42
C TYR A 218 -9.38 18.04 2.41
N THR A 219 -9.16 19.35 2.54
CA THR A 219 -8.24 20.09 1.66
C THR A 219 -6.80 19.95 2.16
N GLN A 220 -5.96 19.32 1.36
CA GLN A 220 -4.52 19.24 1.58
C GLN A 220 -3.77 20.19 0.64
N SER A 221 -3.01 21.13 1.22
CA SER A 221 -2.09 21.99 0.46
C SER A 221 -0.81 21.24 0.11
N ILE A 222 -0.40 21.32 -1.14
CA ILE A 222 0.78 20.66 -1.70
C ILE A 222 1.70 21.72 -2.28
N SER A 223 2.89 21.87 -1.71
CA SER A 223 3.95 22.67 -2.31
C SER A 223 4.81 21.79 -3.21
N VAL A 224 5.09 22.26 -4.42
CA VAL A 224 6.01 21.61 -5.37
C VAL A 224 7.33 22.37 -5.56
N GLY A 225 7.59 23.34 -4.68
CA GLY A 225 8.85 24.09 -4.64
C GLY A 225 8.76 25.50 -5.22
N TYR A 226 9.94 26.11 -5.33
CA TYR A 226 10.11 27.48 -5.77
C TYR A 226 9.92 27.61 -7.29
N ASP A 227 9.23 28.66 -7.70
CA ASP A 227 9.15 29.12 -9.09
C ASP A 227 10.08 30.33 -9.21
N ASN A 228 11.08 30.23 -10.08
CA ASN A 228 11.97 31.34 -10.40
C ASN A 228 11.44 32.00 -11.68
N ASP A 229 10.87 33.20 -11.54
CA ASP A 229 10.55 34.07 -12.68
C ASP A 229 11.81 34.47 -13.48
#